data_AF-Q8H7D7-F1
#
_entry.id   AF-Q8H7D7-F1
#
_cell.length_a   1.000
_cell.length_b   1.000
_cell.length_c   1.000
_cell.angle_alpha   90.00
_cell.angle_beta   90.00
_cell.angle_gamma   90.00
#
_symmetry.space_group_name_H-M   'P 1'
#
loop_
_entity.id
_entity.type
_entity.pdbx_description
1 polymer ?
#
loop_
_entity_poly.entity_id
_entity_poly.type
_entity_poly.pdbx_seq_one_letter_code
_entity_poly.pdbx_strand_id
1 'polypeptide(L)'
;MDFFNQAKAVRMRNVHDKYLTADEDEETVTQDRNGSDKRARWIVEPVRGSFEVIRLRSCYGNYLTASNERFLLGATGRKVVLSKPARLDSSVEWEPVREGSKMKLKTRYGNLLRANGGLPPWRNSVTHDTSHVLDSFLWDVDVVEILVGTTTPAPAPAPVTTPPPHRRPSYTYSPVSRTSSEKSEEELTVPPPKSEGRAIYYHIADEEGHVEEESAVGYALTFKGNSVEQLTQALQEETSMDDVVVCTRHPSNGKLFPLRLQLPPNSGTMHVILVPSST
;
A
#
# COMPACT_ATOMS: atom_id res chain seq x y z
N MET A 1 1.30 -0.23 -2.72
CA MET A 1 0.24 0.72 -2.30
C MET A 1 -1.08 0.48 -3.05
N ASP A 2 -1.13 -0.52 -3.94
CA ASP A 2 -2.25 -0.75 -4.85
C ASP A 2 -3.57 -1.13 -4.16
N PHE A 3 -3.50 -1.65 -2.93
CA PHE A 3 -4.67 -2.10 -2.17
C PHE A 3 -5.68 -0.98 -1.92
N PHE A 4 -5.21 0.24 -1.60
CA PHE A 4 -6.10 1.37 -1.33
C PHE A 4 -6.54 2.12 -2.60
N ASN A 5 -5.87 1.91 -3.73
CA ASN A 5 -6.21 2.57 -5.00
C ASN A 5 -7.54 2.09 -5.57
N GLN A 6 -7.94 0.86 -5.25
CA GLN A 6 -9.23 0.30 -5.67
C GLN A 6 -10.29 0.39 -4.57
N ALA A 7 -9.94 0.80 -3.35
CA ALA A 7 -10.88 0.87 -2.24
C ALA A 7 -11.57 2.24 -2.20
N LYS A 8 -12.90 2.26 -2.27
CA LYS A 8 -13.70 3.46 -1.97
C LYS A 8 -13.93 3.63 -0.48
N ALA A 9 -14.12 2.52 0.23
CA ALA A 9 -14.27 2.53 1.68
C ALA A 9 -13.70 1.26 2.30
N VAL A 10 -13.17 1.41 3.51
CA VAL A 10 -12.56 0.32 4.28
C VAL A 10 -13.08 0.26 5.71
N ARG A 11 -12.83 -0.87 6.36
CA ARG A 11 -12.84 -1.05 7.80
C ARG A 11 -11.45 -1.50 8.22
N MET A 12 -11.02 -1.07 9.39
CA MET A 12 -9.71 -1.40 9.93
C MET A 12 -9.87 -2.06 11.29
N ARG A 13 -9.42 -3.30 11.43
CA ARG A 13 -9.53 -4.11 12.64
C ARG A 13 -8.15 -4.35 13.24
N ASN A 14 -8.00 -4.06 14.53
CA ASN A 14 -6.76 -4.32 15.25
C ASN A 14 -6.61 -5.82 15.60
N VAL A 15 -5.50 -6.18 16.23
CA VAL A 15 -5.20 -7.55 16.67
C VAL A 15 -6.15 -8.12 17.75
N HIS A 16 -7.01 -7.29 18.35
CA HIS A 16 -7.95 -7.66 19.41
C HIS A 16 -9.41 -7.71 18.92
N ASP A 17 -9.62 -7.77 17.61
CA ASP A 17 -10.93 -7.74 16.96
C ASP A 17 -11.78 -6.52 17.32
N LYS A 18 -11.12 -5.36 17.38
CA LYS A 18 -11.77 -4.05 17.49
C LYS A 18 -11.47 -3.21 16.26
N TYR A 19 -12.49 -2.54 15.78
CA TYR A 19 -12.45 -1.68 14.61
C TYR A 19 -12.11 -0.25 15.01
N LEU A 20 -11.37 0.44 14.15
CA LEU A 20 -11.17 1.88 14.22
C LEU A 20 -12.52 2.58 14.01
N THR A 21 -12.97 3.35 14.99
CA THR A 21 -14.33 3.91 15.01
C THR A 21 -14.29 5.42 15.25
N ALA A 22 -15.07 6.17 14.47
CA ALA A 22 -15.32 7.60 14.69
C ALA A 22 -16.41 7.77 15.77
N ASP A 23 -16.12 8.45 16.88
CA ASP A 23 -17.06 8.59 17.98
C ASP A 23 -18.22 9.56 17.63
N GLU A 24 -19.31 9.51 18.40
CA GLU A 24 -20.50 10.35 18.24
C GLU A 24 -20.25 11.83 18.52
N ASP A 25 -19.20 12.17 19.27
CA ASP A 25 -18.79 13.55 19.52
C ASP A 25 -18.16 14.24 18.29
N GLU A 26 -17.94 13.50 17.19
CA GLU A 26 -17.32 13.95 15.95
C GLU A 26 -15.88 14.48 16.08
N GLU A 27 -15.27 14.32 17.26
CA GLU A 27 -13.92 14.78 17.62
C GLU A 27 -12.99 13.61 17.97
N THR A 28 -13.54 12.56 18.58
CA THR A 28 -12.78 11.45 19.13
C THR A 28 -12.71 10.26 18.18
N VAL A 29 -11.58 9.56 18.20
CA VAL A 29 -11.35 8.30 17.50
C VAL A 29 -11.14 7.20 18.54
N THR A 30 -11.98 6.18 18.50
CA THR A 30 -11.99 5.08 19.47
C THR A 30 -11.91 3.72 18.77
N GLN A 31 -12.06 2.66 19.56
CA GLN A 31 -12.07 1.29 19.08
C GLN A 31 -13.30 0.55 19.62
N ASP A 32 -14.06 -0.11 18.74
CA ASP A 32 -15.27 -0.86 19.10
C ASP A 32 -15.31 -2.24 18.40
N ARG A 33 -16.02 -3.22 18.97
CA ARG A 33 -16.14 -4.57 18.37
C ARG A 33 -17.15 -4.60 17.21
N ASN A 34 -18.08 -3.66 17.14
CA ASN A 34 -19.10 -3.61 16.12
C ASN A 34 -18.57 -3.06 14.79
N GLY A 35 -17.94 -3.94 14.00
CA GLY A 35 -17.47 -3.59 12.66
C GLY A 35 -18.60 -3.23 11.68
N SER A 36 -19.84 -3.63 11.94
CA SER A 36 -20.97 -3.33 11.05
C SER A 36 -21.46 -1.87 11.13
N ASP A 37 -21.09 -1.15 12.19
CA ASP A 37 -21.44 0.24 12.43
C ASP A 37 -20.90 1.13 11.29
N LYS A 38 -21.70 2.14 10.88
CA LYS A 38 -21.27 3.17 9.94
C LYS A 38 -20.05 3.93 10.45
N ARG A 39 -19.89 4.06 11.77
CA ARG A 39 -18.76 4.72 12.43
C ARG A 39 -17.43 3.99 12.24
N ALA A 40 -17.47 2.70 11.94
CA ALA A 40 -16.29 1.89 11.62
C ALA A 40 -15.89 1.96 10.13
N ARG A 41 -16.74 2.57 9.27
CA ARG A 41 -16.49 2.70 7.84
C ARG A 41 -15.75 4.01 7.55
N TRP A 42 -14.58 3.88 6.92
CA TRP A 42 -13.74 5.00 6.52
C TRP A 42 -13.71 5.11 5.00
N ILE A 43 -14.05 6.27 4.48
CA ILE A 43 -13.92 6.58 3.05
C ILE A 43 -12.45 6.86 2.78
N VAL A 44 -11.92 6.21 1.75
CA VAL A 44 -10.53 6.38 1.33
C VAL A 44 -10.50 7.47 0.27
N GLU A 45 -9.78 8.54 0.54
CA GLU A 45 -9.55 9.65 -0.39
C GLU A 45 -8.06 9.67 -0.77
N PRO A 46 -7.69 9.21 -1.98
CA PRO A 46 -6.33 9.35 -2.49
C PRO A 46 -5.91 10.82 -2.57
N VAL A 47 -4.65 11.13 -2.25
CA VAL A 47 -4.13 12.49 -2.33
C VAL A 47 -3.68 12.78 -3.77
N ARG A 48 -4.21 13.85 -4.38
CA ARG A 48 -3.79 14.25 -5.73
C ARG A 48 -2.29 14.56 -5.75
N GLY A 49 -1.56 13.91 -6.64
CA GLY A 49 -0.11 14.09 -6.78
C GLY A 49 0.74 13.27 -5.82
N SER A 50 0.15 12.33 -5.07
CA SER A 50 0.90 11.30 -4.35
C SER A 50 0.16 9.96 -4.36
N PHE A 51 0.87 8.90 -4.75
CA PHE A 51 0.35 7.52 -4.69
C PHE A 51 0.70 6.82 -3.37
N GLU A 52 1.42 7.51 -2.48
CA GLU A 52 1.92 6.94 -1.23
C GLU A 52 1.06 7.27 -0.02
N VAL A 53 0.23 8.32 -0.11
CA VAL A 53 -0.60 8.76 1.01
C VAL A 53 -2.08 8.78 0.67
N ILE A 54 -2.88 8.43 1.66
CA ILE A 54 -4.34 8.47 1.65
C ILE A 54 -4.84 9.38 2.76
N ARG A 55 -6.07 9.86 2.61
CA ARG A 55 -6.85 10.47 3.68
C ARG A 55 -8.01 9.56 4.01
N LEU A 56 -8.28 9.40 5.30
CA LEU A 56 -9.40 8.60 5.77
C LEU A 56 -10.48 9.52 6.31
N ARG A 57 -11.64 9.49 5.68
CA ARG A 57 -12.78 10.33 6.04
C ARG A 57 -13.86 9.50 6.75
N SER A 58 -14.28 9.97 7.92
CA SER A 58 -15.29 9.34 8.75
C SER A 58 -16.69 9.49 8.17
N CYS A 59 -17.66 8.79 8.76
CA CYS A 59 -19.08 8.92 8.40
C CYS A 59 -19.68 10.32 8.67
N TYR A 60 -19.02 11.13 9.50
CA TYR A 60 -19.40 12.54 9.77
C TYR A 60 -18.74 13.53 8.80
N GLY A 61 -17.80 13.03 7.99
CA GLY A 61 -17.09 13.83 7.00
C GLY A 61 -15.84 14.53 7.54
N ASN A 62 -15.42 14.22 8.77
CA ASN A 62 -14.15 14.63 9.36
C ASN A 62 -13.04 13.64 9.01
N TYR A 63 -11.79 14.09 9.02
CA TYR A 63 -10.63 13.29 8.66
C TYR A 63 -9.95 12.69 9.90
N LEU A 64 -9.44 11.47 9.74
CA LEU A 64 -8.51 10.87 10.69
C LEU A 64 -7.23 11.71 10.74
N THR A 65 -6.97 12.37 11.86
CA THR A 65 -5.94 13.39 11.98
C THR A 65 -4.93 13.03 13.06
N ALA A 66 -3.64 13.04 12.73
CA ALA A 66 -2.55 12.94 13.68
C ALA A 66 -2.31 14.30 14.36
N SER A 67 -2.67 14.44 15.63
CA SER A 67 -2.54 15.71 16.36
C SER A 67 -1.23 15.80 17.14
N ASN A 68 -0.82 17.02 17.50
CA ASN A 68 0.34 17.20 18.38
C ASN A 68 0.00 17.11 19.88
N GLU A 69 -1.26 16.81 20.22
CA GLU A 69 -1.72 16.72 21.61
C GLU A 69 -1.23 15.42 22.25
N ARG A 70 -0.78 15.51 23.50
CA ARG A 70 -0.48 14.33 24.31
C ARG A 70 -1.79 13.72 24.81
N PHE A 71 -1.87 12.39 24.86
CA PHE A 71 -3.10 11.71 25.29
C PHE A 71 -3.22 11.66 26.83
N LEU A 72 -2.27 11.04 27.52
CA LEU A 72 -2.23 10.98 28.99
C LEU A 72 -0.84 11.33 29.52
N LEU A 73 -0.80 11.96 30.68
CA LEU A 73 0.44 12.22 31.40
C LEU A 73 1.10 10.89 31.77
N GLY A 74 2.36 10.70 31.37
CA GLY A 74 3.11 9.46 31.60
C GLY A 74 2.86 8.35 30.57
N ALA A 75 1.90 8.50 29.64
CA ALA A 75 1.72 7.59 28.51
C ALA A 75 2.49 8.07 27.27
N THR A 76 2.87 7.14 26.38
CA THR A 76 3.57 7.48 25.13
C THR A 76 2.58 7.83 24.01
N GLY A 77 3.06 8.42 22.92
CA GLY A 77 2.23 8.73 21.76
C GLY A 77 1.33 9.95 21.91
N ARG A 78 0.81 10.39 20.76
CA ARG A 78 -0.02 11.59 20.60
C ARG A 78 -1.41 11.23 20.09
N LYS A 79 -2.39 12.10 20.34
CA LYS A 79 -3.80 11.82 20.02
C LYS A 79 -4.00 11.69 18.51
N VAL A 80 -4.85 10.75 18.13
CA VAL A 80 -5.49 10.76 16.81
C VAL A 80 -6.92 11.20 17.01
N VAL A 81 -7.33 12.21 16.25
CA VAL A 81 -8.62 12.90 16.41
C VAL A 81 -9.34 12.97 15.06
N LEU A 82 -10.63 13.30 15.11
CA LEU A 82 -11.38 13.70 13.95
C LEU A 82 -11.26 15.22 13.80
N SER A 83 -10.85 15.68 12.62
CA SER A 83 -10.80 17.11 12.34
C SER A 83 -11.12 17.41 10.88
N LYS A 84 -11.52 18.65 10.61
CA LYS A 84 -11.76 19.12 9.24
C LYS A 84 -11.03 20.44 9.03
N PRO A 85 -9.71 20.39 8.76
CA PRO A 85 -8.92 21.60 8.64
C PRO A 85 -9.37 22.40 7.41
N ALA A 86 -9.34 23.73 7.51
CA ALA A 86 -9.75 24.62 6.43
C ALA A 86 -8.94 24.38 5.14
N ARG A 87 -7.69 23.94 5.30
CA ARG A 87 -6.83 23.45 4.22
C ARG A 87 -6.31 22.09 4.65
N LEU A 88 -6.48 21.09 3.79
CA LEU A 88 -5.96 19.75 4.06
C LEU A 88 -4.42 19.81 4.04
N ASP A 89 -3.82 19.44 5.16
CA ASP A 89 -2.37 19.42 5.35
C ASP A 89 -1.88 17.99 5.64
N SER A 90 -0.60 17.84 5.94
CA SER A 90 -0.01 16.52 6.20
C SER A 90 -0.47 15.85 7.49
N SER A 91 -1.26 16.52 8.35
CA SER A 91 -1.77 15.91 9.59
C SER A 91 -2.89 14.91 9.33
N VAL A 92 -3.59 15.04 8.20
CA VAL A 92 -4.67 14.12 7.77
C VAL A 92 -4.19 13.04 6.79
N GLU A 93 -2.90 13.07 6.46
CA GLU A 93 -2.29 12.20 5.46
C GLU A 93 -1.59 11.02 6.13
N TRP A 94 -1.95 9.83 5.67
CA TRP A 94 -1.44 8.56 6.18
C TRP A 94 -0.85 7.78 5.01
N GLU A 95 0.36 7.27 5.20
CA GLU A 95 1.03 6.33 4.31
C GLU A 95 0.74 4.90 4.78
N PRO A 96 -0.07 4.13 4.04
CA PRO A 96 -0.25 2.71 4.30
C PRO A 96 1.01 1.91 3.97
N VAL A 97 1.55 1.21 4.96
CA VAL A 97 2.71 0.33 4.84
C VAL A 97 2.25 -1.11 5.05
N ARG A 98 2.46 -1.96 4.04
CA ARG A 98 2.08 -3.38 4.12
C ARG A 98 3.10 -4.16 4.94
N GLU A 99 2.63 -4.96 5.89
CA GLU A 99 3.43 -5.89 6.67
C GLU A 99 2.75 -7.26 6.67
N GLY A 100 3.18 -8.13 5.74
CA GLY A 100 2.50 -9.40 5.48
C GLY A 100 1.06 -9.18 5.01
N SER A 101 0.11 -9.81 5.69
CA SER A 101 -1.33 -9.63 5.45
C SER A 101 -1.93 -8.40 6.12
N LYS A 102 -1.20 -7.75 7.03
CA LYS A 102 -1.67 -6.60 7.80
C LYS A 102 -1.08 -5.29 7.25
N MET A 103 -1.61 -4.18 7.74
CA MET A 103 -1.17 -2.85 7.36
C MET A 103 -0.86 -1.99 8.58
N LYS A 104 0.12 -1.12 8.40
CA LYS A 104 0.47 -0.02 9.29
C LYS A 104 0.07 1.28 8.60
N LEU A 105 -0.40 2.26 9.35
CA LEU A 105 -0.64 3.60 8.81
C LEU A 105 0.38 4.55 9.42
N LYS A 106 1.24 5.11 8.57
CA LYS A 106 2.37 5.94 8.97
C LYS A 106 2.06 7.40 8.66
N THR A 107 2.19 8.26 9.66
CA THR A 107 2.18 9.71 9.45
C THR A 107 3.38 10.13 8.62
N ARG A 108 3.32 11.32 8.01
CA ARG A 108 4.47 11.92 7.31
C ARG A 108 5.76 11.99 8.15
N TYR A 109 5.61 12.10 9.47
CA TYR A 109 6.73 12.21 10.42
C TYR A 109 7.24 10.84 10.92
N GLY A 110 6.76 9.73 10.36
CA GLY A 110 7.22 8.38 10.70
C GLY A 110 6.53 7.73 11.89
N ASN A 111 5.58 8.40 12.56
CA ASN A 111 4.77 7.78 13.61
C ASN A 111 3.74 6.83 13.01
N LEU A 112 3.42 5.75 13.72
CA LEU A 112 2.45 4.74 13.30
C LEU A 112 1.14 4.86 14.09
N LEU A 113 0.02 4.63 13.41
CA LEU A 113 -1.31 4.55 14.01
C LEU A 113 -1.40 3.36 14.97
N ARG A 114 -1.69 3.63 16.24
CA ARG A 114 -1.69 2.68 17.33
C ARG A 114 -3.06 2.50 17.96
N ALA A 115 -3.46 1.25 18.07
CA ALA A 115 -4.59 0.78 18.87
C ALA A 115 -4.16 0.57 20.33
N ASN A 116 -4.70 1.37 21.26
CA ASN A 116 -4.38 1.22 22.68
C ASN A 116 -5.30 0.20 23.38
N GLY A 117 -4.68 -0.76 24.07
CA GLY A 117 -5.33 -1.69 24.99
C GLY A 117 -5.37 -1.16 26.43
N GLY A 118 -5.49 -2.05 27.42
CA GLY A 118 -5.28 -1.69 28.84
C GLY A 118 -6.49 -1.10 29.57
N LEU A 119 -6.21 -0.22 30.55
CA LEU A 119 -7.20 0.37 31.46
C LEU A 119 -7.71 1.73 30.95
N PRO A 120 -8.96 2.14 31.26
CA PRO A 120 -9.42 3.49 31.01
C PRO A 120 -8.54 4.55 31.70
N PRO A 121 -8.35 5.74 31.12
CA PRO A 121 -8.90 6.19 29.83
C PRO A 121 -8.06 5.76 28.61
N TRP A 122 -6.95 5.04 28.79
CA TRP A 122 -6.10 4.51 27.72
C TRP A 122 -6.82 3.48 26.85
N ARG A 123 -7.62 2.63 27.49
CA ARG A 123 -8.40 1.58 26.83
C ARG A 123 -9.24 2.15 25.70
N ASN A 124 -9.17 1.50 24.54
CA ASN A 124 -9.92 1.85 23.32
C ASN A 124 -9.55 3.20 22.70
N SER A 125 -8.58 3.94 23.24
CA SER A 125 -8.07 5.15 22.59
C SER A 125 -7.23 4.80 21.37
N VAL A 126 -7.07 5.77 20.47
CA VAL A 126 -6.21 5.65 19.29
C VAL A 126 -5.19 6.78 19.32
N THR A 127 -3.92 6.42 19.09
CA THR A 127 -2.80 7.36 19.14
C THR A 127 -1.88 7.14 17.95
N HIS A 128 -0.89 8.00 17.75
CA HIS A 128 0.24 7.72 16.88
C HIS A 128 1.56 7.83 17.64
N ASP A 129 2.47 6.90 17.38
CA ASP A 129 3.73 6.75 18.14
C ASP A 129 4.83 6.10 17.29
N THR A 130 6.09 6.24 17.70
CA THR A 130 7.25 5.57 17.07
C THR A 130 7.71 4.32 17.82
N SER A 131 6.98 3.92 18.86
CA SER A 131 7.37 2.85 19.79
C SER A 131 7.51 1.47 19.13
N HIS A 132 8.25 0.57 19.78
CA HIS A 132 8.63 -0.75 19.27
C HIS A 132 7.62 -1.88 19.55
N VAL A 133 6.43 -1.56 20.11
CA VAL A 133 5.40 -2.58 20.37
C VAL A 133 4.66 -2.92 19.08
N LEU A 134 5.27 -3.80 18.28
CA LEU A 134 4.93 -4.07 16.89
C LEU A 134 3.44 -4.36 16.66
N ASP A 135 2.81 -5.16 17.52
CA ASP A 135 1.44 -5.65 17.30
C ASP A 135 0.36 -4.57 17.44
N SER A 136 0.63 -3.55 18.26
CA SER A 136 -0.35 -2.47 18.51
C SER A 136 -0.55 -1.53 17.32
N PHE A 137 0.32 -1.63 16.30
CA PHE A 137 0.27 -0.83 15.08
C PHE A 137 -0.32 -1.56 13.88
N LEU A 138 -0.69 -2.83 14.05
CA LEU A 138 -1.16 -3.68 12.95
C LEU A 138 -2.68 -3.61 12.81
N TRP A 139 -3.10 -3.35 11.59
CA TRP A 139 -4.49 -3.28 11.19
C TRP A 139 -4.76 -4.27 10.06
N ASP A 140 -5.73 -5.12 10.26
CA ASP A 140 -6.39 -5.87 9.20
C ASP A 140 -7.35 -4.92 8.48
N VAL A 141 -7.27 -4.84 7.16
CA VAL A 141 -8.02 -3.86 6.36
C VAL A 141 -8.98 -4.58 5.44
N ASP A 142 -10.27 -4.44 5.72
CA ASP A 142 -11.35 -5.01 4.93
C ASP A 142 -11.89 -3.94 3.97
N VAL A 143 -11.88 -4.21 2.66
CA VAL A 143 -12.52 -3.33 1.67
C VAL A 143 -14.02 -3.54 1.71
N VAL A 144 -14.75 -2.50 2.08
CA VAL A 144 -16.22 -2.53 2.19
C VAL A 144 -16.88 -2.07 0.89
N GLU A 145 -16.20 -1.20 0.14
CA GLU A 145 -16.67 -0.70 -1.14
C GLU A 145 -15.48 -0.51 -2.08
N ILE A 146 -15.61 -0.99 -3.32
CA ILE A 146 -14.57 -0.89 -4.36
C ILE A 146 -14.95 0.26 -5.29
N LEU A 147 -13.95 1.02 -5.76
CA LEU A 147 -14.09 1.96 -6.85
C LEU A 147 -14.31 1.18 -8.15
N VAL A 148 -15.59 0.92 -8.48
CA VAL A 148 -15.94 0.42 -9.81
C VAL A 148 -15.75 1.59 -10.77
N GLY A 149 -14.68 1.56 -11.56
CA GLY A 149 -14.52 2.47 -12.68
C GLY A 149 -15.78 2.38 -13.53
N THR A 150 -16.39 3.52 -13.85
CA THR A 150 -17.48 3.59 -14.82
C THR A 150 -16.92 3.19 -16.18
N THR A 151 -16.74 1.90 -16.43
CA THR A 151 -16.90 1.36 -17.77
C THR A 151 -18.36 1.58 -18.10
N THR A 152 -18.59 2.55 -18.99
CA THR A 152 -19.83 2.69 -19.74
C THR A 152 -20.35 1.28 -20.06
N PRO A 153 -21.55 0.89 -19.62
CA PRO A 153 -22.11 -0.38 -20.05
C PRO A 153 -22.15 -0.35 -21.58
N ALA A 154 -21.42 -1.26 -22.21
CA ALA A 154 -21.53 -1.49 -23.65
C ALA A 154 -23.02 -1.63 -23.98
N PRO A 155 -23.53 -0.96 -25.03
CA PRO A 155 -24.94 -1.06 -25.39
C PRO A 155 -25.30 -2.53 -25.55
N ALA A 156 -26.33 -2.96 -24.83
CA ALA A 156 -26.81 -4.33 -24.82
C ALA A 156 -27.05 -4.81 -26.26
N PRO A 157 -26.52 -5.97 -26.69
CA PRO A 157 -26.98 -6.58 -27.91
C PRO A 157 -28.46 -6.96 -27.73
N ALA A 158 -29.27 -6.56 -28.70
CA ALA A 158 -30.71 -6.77 -28.76
C ALA A 158 -31.08 -8.26 -28.55
N PRO A 159 -32.28 -8.55 -28.00
CA PRO A 159 -32.70 -9.90 -27.67
C PRO A 159 -32.91 -10.70 -28.96
N VAL A 160 -32.17 -11.81 -29.12
CA VAL A 160 -32.42 -12.77 -30.20
C VAL A 160 -32.98 -14.06 -29.60
N THR A 161 -34.16 -14.37 -30.11
CA THR A 161 -35.12 -15.39 -29.72
C THR A 161 -34.56 -16.82 -29.74
N THR A 162 -34.82 -17.60 -28.69
CA THR A 162 -34.64 -19.06 -28.64
C THR A 162 -35.52 -19.80 -29.64
N PRO A 163 -35.09 -20.99 -30.10
CA PRO A 163 -35.93 -22.19 -29.95
C PRO A 163 -35.16 -23.43 -29.40
N PRO A 164 -35.88 -24.48 -28.93
CA PRO A 164 -35.35 -25.53 -28.03
C PRO A 164 -35.15 -26.89 -28.76
N PRO A 165 -35.05 -28.07 -28.09
CA PRO A 165 -33.77 -28.74 -27.82
C PRO A 165 -33.71 -30.21 -28.33
N HIS A 166 -32.65 -30.61 -29.04
CA HIS A 166 -32.39 -32.01 -29.41
C HIS A 166 -30.88 -32.16 -29.65
N ARG A 167 -30.13 -33.23 -29.34
CA ARG A 167 -30.37 -34.56 -28.76
C ARG A 167 -28.95 -35.15 -28.59
N ARG A 168 -28.64 -35.79 -27.46
CA ARG A 168 -27.41 -36.57 -27.21
C ARG A 168 -27.23 -37.65 -28.29
N PRO A 169 -25.98 -38.05 -28.58
CA PRO A 169 -25.59 -39.40 -28.14
C PRO A 169 -24.25 -39.45 -27.40
N SER A 170 -24.28 -40.31 -26.39
CA SER A 170 -23.18 -40.90 -25.63
C SER A 170 -22.21 -41.69 -26.51
N TYR A 171 -20.91 -41.54 -26.27
CA TYR A 171 -19.94 -42.63 -26.41
C TYR A 171 -18.95 -42.63 -25.25
N THR A 172 -18.97 -43.77 -24.57
CA THR A 172 -18.10 -44.29 -23.53
C THR A 172 -16.64 -44.34 -23.98
N TYR A 173 -15.69 -44.04 -23.08
CA TYR A 173 -14.47 -44.86 -22.84
C TYR A 173 -13.70 -44.29 -21.62
N SER A 174 -13.76 -45.03 -20.51
CA SER A 174 -12.72 -45.13 -19.47
C SER A 174 -12.04 -46.50 -19.67
N PRO A 175 -10.92 -46.88 -19.02
CA PRO A 175 -10.24 -46.31 -17.85
C PRO A 175 -8.70 -46.10 -18.10
N VAL A 176 -7.87 -45.61 -17.17
CA VAL A 176 -7.15 -46.39 -16.15
C VAL A 176 -6.73 -45.50 -14.96
N SER A 177 -6.87 -46.07 -13.77
CA SER A 177 -6.37 -45.60 -12.47
C SER A 177 -4.84 -45.44 -12.41
N ARG A 178 -4.37 -44.56 -11.51
CA ARG A 178 -3.16 -44.80 -10.70
C ARG A 178 -3.21 -43.97 -9.41
N THR A 179 -3.20 -44.68 -8.29
CA THR A 179 -3.10 -44.27 -6.89
C THR A 179 -1.64 -44.07 -6.47
N SER A 180 -1.45 -43.57 -5.22
CA SER A 180 -0.24 -43.49 -4.37
C SER A 180 0.61 -42.22 -4.57
N SER A 181 1.13 -41.53 -3.55
CA SER A 181 1.11 -41.67 -2.09
C SER A 181 1.63 -40.37 -1.46
N GLU A 182 1.31 -40.20 -0.17
CA GLU A 182 1.86 -39.23 0.77
C GLU A 182 3.41 -39.16 0.76
N LYS A 183 3.97 -37.96 0.96
CA LYS A 183 5.15 -37.80 1.81
C LYS A 183 5.26 -36.37 2.39
N SER A 184 5.19 -36.33 3.71
CA SER A 184 5.65 -35.30 4.64
C SER A 184 7.18 -35.22 4.67
N GLU A 185 7.75 -34.03 4.79
CA GLU A 185 9.10 -33.75 5.33
C GLU A 185 9.19 -32.22 5.51
N GLU A 186 8.96 -31.74 6.72
CA GLU A 186 9.95 -31.45 7.77
C GLU A 186 10.63 -30.08 7.62
N GLU A 187 10.36 -29.29 8.65
CA GLU A 187 10.90 -28.01 9.03
C GLU A 187 12.43 -28.10 9.21
N LEU A 188 13.17 -27.34 8.41
CA LEU A 188 14.56 -27.00 8.70
C LEU A 188 14.69 -25.48 8.72
N THR A 189 14.80 -24.97 9.94
CA THR A 189 15.28 -23.65 10.30
C THR A 189 16.59 -23.33 9.58
N VAL A 190 16.60 -22.31 8.74
CA VAL A 190 17.82 -21.69 8.23
C VAL A 190 17.90 -20.27 8.83
N PRO A 191 19.00 -19.91 9.53
CA PRO A 191 19.17 -18.55 10.06
C PRO A 191 19.27 -17.55 8.89
N PRO A 192 18.82 -16.29 9.07
CA PRO A 192 18.76 -15.33 7.98
C PRO A 192 20.19 -15.00 7.47
N PRO A 193 20.49 -15.19 6.17
CA PRO A 193 21.75 -14.75 5.61
C PRO A 193 21.79 -13.21 5.54
N LYS A 194 22.95 -12.67 5.91
CA LYS A 194 23.21 -11.22 6.00
C LYS A 194 23.38 -10.60 4.61
N SER A 195 22.74 -9.44 4.43
CA SER A 195 22.88 -8.46 3.33
C SER A 195 22.35 -8.88 1.95
N GLU A 196 21.03 -9.05 1.85
CA GLU A 196 20.34 -8.78 0.60
C GLU A 196 20.43 -7.27 0.32
N GLY A 197 20.93 -6.87 -0.86
CA GLY A 197 21.06 -5.46 -1.22
C GLY A 197 19.70 -4.76 -1.32
N ARG A 198 19.68 -3.49 -1.73
CA ARG A 198 18.43 -2.77 -2.01
C ARG A 198 17.88 -3.15 -3.38
N ALA A 199 16.56 -3.26 -3.51
CA ALA A 199 15.92 -3.39 -4.82
C ALA A 199 15.89 -2.01 -5.55
N ILE A 200 16.37 -1.98 -6.78
CA ILE A 200 16.28 -0.83 -7.68
C ILE A 200 15.29 -1.17 -8.78
N TYR A 201 14.16 -0.48 -8.82
CA TYR A 201 13.24 -0.52 -9.95
C TYR A 201 13.62 0.55 -10.96
N TYR A 202 13.73 0.18 -12.22
CA TYR A 202 14.12 1.10 -13.28
C TYR A 202 13.20 1.02 -14.48
N HIS A 203 13.03 2.17 -15.12
CA HIS A 203 12.35 2.30 -16.41
C HIS A 203 13.31 2.99 -17.37
N ILE A 204 13.24 2.64 -18.65
CA ILE A 204 14.01 3.28 -19.71
C ILE A 204 13.09 4.34 -20.32
N ALA A 205 13.55 5.59 -20.36
CA ALA A 205 12.86 6.65 -21.08
C ALA A 205 13.23 6.61 -22.57
N ASP A 206 12.30 7.04 -23.43
CA ASP A 206 12.59 7.27 -24.85
C ASP A 206 13.49 8.49 -25.07
N GLU A 207 13.87 8.75 -26.33
CA GLU A 207 14.77 9.85 -26.71
C GLU A 207 14.18 11.24 -26.36
N GLU A 208 12.86 11.34 -26.18
CA GLU A 208 12.14 12.54 -25.75
C GLU A 208 11.97 12.64 -24.22
N GLY A 209 12.47 11.66 -23.44
CA GLY A 209 12.35 11.61 -21.99
C GLY A 209 10.96 11.21 -21.49
N HIS A 210 10.10 10.73 -22.39
CA HIS A 210 8.83 10.10 -22.06
C HIS A 210 9.09 8.68 -21.54
N VAL A 211 8.28 8.26 -20.57
CA VAL A 211 8.27 6.89 -20.09
C VAL A 211 6.91 6.36 -20.48
N GLU A 212 6.85 5.35 -21.35
CA GLU A 212 5.58 4.71 -21.70
C GLU A 212 4.85 4.32 -20.41
N GLU A 213 3.69 4.94 -20.20
CA GLU A 213 2.88 4.76 -19.00
C GLU A 213 2.00 3.51 -19.14
N GLU A 214 1.85 2.82 -18.01
CA GLU A 214 0.88 1.77 -17.73
C GLU A 214 1.06 0.42 -18.45
N SER A 215 1.38 -0.61 -17.66
CA SER A 215 1.25 -2.07 -17.92
C SER A 215 2.49 -2.86 -18.35
N ALA A 216 3.64 -2.25 -18.59
CA ALA A 216 4.89 -3.00 -18.74
C ALA A 216 5.54 -3.26 -17.37
N VAL A 217 5.92 -4.52 -17.12
CA VAL A 217 6.62 -4.96 -15.91
C VAL A 217 7.90 -4.13 -15.75
N GLY A 218 7.92 -3.18 -14.81
CA GLY A 218 9.11 -2.40 -14.51
C GLY A 218 10.27 -3.33 -14.13
N TYR A 219 11.44 -3.13 -14.75
CA TYR A 219 12.61 -3.95 -14.50
C TYR A 219 13.15 -3.70 -13.08
N ALA A 220 13.70 -4.73 -12.45
CA ALA A 220 14.24 -4.62 -11.10
C ALA A 220 15.58 -5.35 -10.97
N LEU A 221 16.55 -4.74 -10.29
CA LEU A 221 17.82 -5.38 -9.92
C LEU A 221 18.10 -5.21 -8.43
N THR A 222 18.91 -6.12 -7.88
CA THR A 222 19.37 -6.02 -6.48
C THR A 222 20.74 -5.35 -6.44
N PHE A 223 20.84 -4.22 -5.75
CA PHE A 223 22.02 -3.38 -5.70
C PHE A 223 22.62 -3.32 -4.29
N LYS A 224 23.93 -3.52 -4.15
CA LYS A 224 24.63 -3.54 -2.85
C LYS A 224 25.55 -2.33 -2.63
N GLY A 225 25.70 -1.46 -3.63
CA GLY A 225 26.53 -0.27 -3.52
C GLY A 225 25.82 0.88 -2.80
N ASN A 226 26.54 1.99 -2.62
CA ASN A 226 26.03 3.22 -2.02
C ASN A 226 26.33 4.47 -2.86
N SER A 227 26.99 4.31 -4.01
CA SER A 227 27.36 5.40 -4.91
C SER A 227 26.51 5.39 -6.18
N VAL A 228 26.35 6.57 -6.79
CA VAL A 228 25.60 6.71 -8.05
C VAL A 228 26.40 6.11 -9.21
N GLU A 229 27.72 6.18 -9.15
CA GLU A 229 28.63 5.60 -10.15
C GLU A 229 28.50 4.07 -10.17
N GLN A 230 28.51 3.43 -8.99
CA GLN A 230 28.28 2.00 -8.87
C GLN A 230 26.90 1.59 -9.37
N LEU A 231 25.87 2.40 -9.08
CA LEU A 231 24.51 2.15 -9.54
C LEU A 231 24.39 2.28 -11.06
N THR A 232 25.01 3.32 -11.62
CA THR A 232 25.03 3.57 -13.07
C THR A 232 25.72 2.42 -13.78
N GLN A 233 26.88 1.97 -13.29
CA GLN A 233 27.58 0.81 -13.85
C GLN A 233 26.73 -0.46 -13.78
N ALA A 234 26.10 -0.75 -12.64
CA ALA A 234 25.25 -1.93 -12.50
C ALA A 234 24.06 -1.91 -13.47
N LEU A 235 23.46 -0.74 -13.71
CA LEU A 235 22.36 -0.58 -14.65
C LEU A 235 22.83 -0.66 -16.11
N GLN A 236 24.03 -0.19 -16.43
CA GLN A 236 24.64 -0.36 -17.76
C GLN A 236 24.92 -1.84 -18.07
N GLU A 237 25.47 -2.57 -17.11
CA GLU A 237 25.71 -4.02 -17.23
C GLU A 237 24.39 -4.80 -17.40
N GLU A 238 23.35 -4.44 -16.63
CA GLU A 238 22.04 -5.11 -16.68
C GLU A 238 21.29 -4.83 -17.98
N THR A 239 21.34 -3.60 -18.47
CA THR A 239 20.59 -3.17 -19.66
C THR A 239 21.37 -3.26 -20.96
N SER A 240 22.68 -3.53 -20.90
CA SER A 240 23.61 -3.46 -22.03
C SER A 240 23.55 -2.12 -22.79
N MET A 241 23.24 -1.01 -22.09
CA MET A 241 23.23 0.33 -22.66
C MET A 241 24.50 1.09 -22.25
N ASP A 242 25.21 1.62 -23.25
CA ASP A 242 26.33 2.52 -23.04
C ASP A 242 25.82 3.97 -22.91
N ASP A 243 26.46 4.77 -22.05
CA ASP A 243 26.15 6.20 -21.84
C ASP A 243 24.69 6.50 -21.45
N VAL A 244 24.33 6.20 -20.19
CA VAL A 244 22.99 6.45 -19.63
C VAL A 244 23.06 7.37 -18.42
N VAL A 245 22.05 8.24 -18.28
CA VAL A 245 21.89 9.10 -17.11
C VAL A 245 20.81 8.53 -16.20
N VAL A 246 21.21 8.15 -14.99
CA VAL A 246 20.27 7.69 -13.96
C VAL A 246 19.56 8.90 -13.35
N CYS A 247 18.26 9.00 -13.59
CA CYS A 247 17.40 10.08 -13.13
C CYS A 247 16.41 9.62 -12.06
N THR A 248 15.94 10.59 -11.28
CA THR A 248 14.74 10.46 -10.43
C THR A 248 13.65 11.37 -10.96
N ARG A 249 12.40 10.94 -10.84
CA ARG A 249 11.24 11.74 -11.22
C ARG A 249 10.83 12.61 -10.04
N HIS A 250 10.76 13.92 -10.24
CA HIS A 250 10.27 14.83 -9.22
C HIS A 250 8.77 14.61 -8.98
N PRO A 251 8.35 14.35 -7.73
CA PRO A 251 7.00 13.86 -7.45
C PRO A 251 5.88 14.78 -7.93
N SER A 252 6.10 16.10 -7.93
CA SER A 252 5.02 17.07 -8.16
C SER A 252 4.83 17.51 -9.62
N ASN A 253 5.81 17.27 -10.50
CA ASN A 253 5.77 17.79 -11.88
C ASN A 253 6.24 16.76 -12.93
N GLY A 254 6.62 15.55 -12.50
CA GLY A 254 7.10 14.51 -13.41
C GLY A 254 8.46 14.81 -14.05
N LYS A 255 9.09 15.94 -13.74
CA LYS A 255 10.36 16.34 -14.34
C LYS A 255 11.47 15.43 -13.86
N LEU A 256 12.33 15.00 -14.77
CA LEU A 256 13.48 14.14 -14.46
C LEU A 256 14.65 14.98 -13.93
N PHE A 257 15.27 14.50 -12.85
CA PHE A 257 16.45 15.10 -12.23
C PHE A 257 17.55 14.04 -12.13
N PRO A 258 18.74 14.30 -12.70
CA PRO A 258 19.88 13.38 -12.60
C PRO A 258 20.27 13.14 -11.14
N LEU A 259 20.52 11.88 -10.77
CA LEU A 259 21.11 11.56 -9.48
C LEU A 259 22.56 12.05 -9.45
N ARG A 260 22.88 12.87 -8.46
CA ARG A 260 24.23 13.44 -8.26
C ARG A 260 24.77 13.28 -6.84
N LEU A 261 23.90 12.88 -5.91
CA LEU A 261 24.25 12.69 -4.50
C LEU A 261 24.40 11.20 -4.20
N GLN A 262 25.21 10.88 -3.19
CA GLN A 262 25.32 9.51 -2.69
C GLN A 262 23.95 8.92 -2.35
N LEU A 263 23.81 7.62 -2.56
CA LEU A 263 22.55 6.94 -2.27
C LEU A 263 22.31 6.91 -0.76
N PRO A 264 21.05 6.98 -0.30
CA PRO A 264 20.73 6.84 1.11
C PRO A 264 21.33 5.53 1.66
N PRO A 265 21.88 5.53 2.89
CA PRO A 265 22.56 4.35 3.46
C PRO A 265 21.60 3.22 3.87
N ASN A 266 20.31 3.35 3.57
CA ASN A 266 19.31 2.34 3.87
C ASN A 266 19.23 1.30 2.74
N SER A 267 18.71 0.11 3.06
CA SER A 267 18.41 -0.94 2.08
C SER A 267 17.05 -0.76 1.39
N GLY A 268 16.44 0.42 1.51
CA GLY A 268 15.10 0.70 1.00
C GLY A 268 15.06 0.68 -0.52
N THR A 269 13.93 0.24 -1.08
CA THR A 269 13.70 0.23 -2.52
C THR A 269 13.87 1.61 -3.15
N MET A 270 14.46 1.69 -4.34
CA MET A 270 14.59 2.92 -5.12
C MET A 270 13.93 2.79 -6.49
N HIS A 271 13.33 3.87 -6.96
CA HIS A 271 12.84 3.97 -8.33
C HIS A 271 13.71 4.97 -9.09
N VAL A 272 14.21 4.55 -10.25
CA VAL A 272 15.03 5.38 -11.14
C VAL A 272 14.52 5.30 -12.57
N ILE A 273 14.90 6.27 -13.37
CA ILE A 273 14.62 6.31 -14.80
C ILE A 273 15.97 6.44 -15.51
N LEU A 274 16.26 5.51 -16.40
CA LEU A 274 17.42 5.61 -17.29
C LEU A 274 17.01 6.46 -18.48
N VAL A 275 17.76 7.53 -18.71
CA VAL A 275 17.65 8.33 -19.91
C VAL A 275 18.88 8.04 -20.76
N PRO A 276 18.71 7.47 -21.97
CA PRO A 276 19.82 7.32 -22.92
C PRO A 276 20.39 8.70 -23.25
N SER A 277 21.70 8.86 -23.19
CA SER A 277 22.35 10.04 -23.76
C SER A 277 22.24 9.94 -25.28
N SER A 278 21.47 10.83 -25.92
CA SER A 278 21.43 10.91 -27.39
C SER A 278 22.85 11.16 -27.90
N THR A 279 23.30 10.41 -28.90
CA THR A 279 24.53 10.71 -29.65
C THR A 279 24.30 11.86 -30.63
#